data_AF-A0A455SXH0-F1
#
_entry.id   AF-A0A455SXH0-F1
#
_cell.length_a   1.000
_cell.length_b   1.000
_cell.length_c   1.000
_cell.angle_alpha   90.00
_cell.angle_beta   90.00
_cell.angle_gamma   90.00
#
_symmetry.space_group_name_H-M   'P 1'
#
loop_
_entity.id
_entity.type
_entity.pdbx_description
1 polymer ?
#
loop_
_entity_poly.entity_id
_entity_poly.type
_entity_poly.pdbx_seq_one_letter_code
_entity_poly.pdbx_strand_id
1 'polypeptide(L)'
;MFQCVQQRYSYLRPKPGADFGVQLCVNDELLDYCRVHADFSLLAYSPLLSGSYTRNDVELPAQYVGPDTQRRLQVLTEVAEEVEATRNQVVLAWMLQGSPRVIPISAASKSEQLRENLGALELRLSAEQLERLNAASA
;
A
#
# COMPACT_ATOMS: atom_id res chain seq x y z
N MET A 1 17.53 -10.59 18.67
CA MET A 1 17.55 -10.49 17.19
C MET A 1 16.27 -9.79 16.77
N PHE A 2 16.34 -8.78 15.90
CA PHE A 2 15.15 -8.08 15.42
C PHE A 2 14.44 -8.91 14.35
N GLN A 3 13.10 -8.96 14.37
CA GLN A 3 12.29 -9.77 13.46
C GLN A 3 11.34 -8.94 12.59
N CYS A 4 11.28 -7.63 12.81
CA CYS A 4 10.51 -6.73 11.99
C CYS A 4 11.10 -5.33 11.98
N VAL A 5 10.69 -4.57 10.96
CA VAL A 5 10.97 -3.14 10.85
C VAL A 5 9.71 -2.40 10.42
N GLN A 6 9.50 -1.21 10.96
CA GLN A 6 8.39 -0.34 10.57
C GLN A 6 8.92 0.86 9.78
N GLN A 7 8.43 1.02 8.56
CA GLN A 7 8.77 2.15 7.69
C GLN A 7 7.57 2.58 6.84
N ARG A 8 7.63 3.78 6.26
CA ARG A 8 6.59 4.27 5.34
C ARG A 8 6.55 3.38 4.10
N TYR A 9 5.38 2.82 3.82
CA TYR A 9 5.14 2.04 2.62
C TYR A 9 3.66 2.13 2.25
N SER A 10 3.39 2.44 0.99
CA SER A 10 2.03 2.58 0.45
C SER A 10 2.04 2.10 -1.00
N TYR A 11 0.86 1.90 -1.59
CA TYR A 11 0.75 1.51 -2.99
C TYR A 11 1.26 2.60 -3.93
N LEU A 12 0.98 3.88 -3.64
CA LEU A 12 1.64 4.99 -4.32
C LEU A 12 3.09 5.10 -3.85
N ARG A 13 3.97 5.36 -4.81
CA ARG A 13 5.38 5.60 -4.56
C ARG A 13 5.60 7.08 -4.26
N PRO A 14 6.44 7.43 -3.27
CA PRO A 14 6.88 8.80 -3.13
C PRO A 14 7.53 9.31 -4.41
N LYS A 15 7.31 10.58 -4.75
CA LYS A 15 7.99 11.24 -5.85
C LYS A 15 9.51 11.31 -5.56
N PRO A 16 10.36 11.38 -6.59
CA PRO A 16 11.79 11.61 -6.40
C PRO A 16 12.05 12.85 -5.53
N GLY A 17 12.91 12.69 -4.52
CA GLY A 17 13.23 13.77 -3.58
C GLY A 17 12.15 14.12 -2.57
N ALA A 18 11.11 13.28 -2.40
CA ALA A 18 10.13 13.45 -1.33
C ALA A 18 10.80 13.40 0.05
N ASP A 19 10.50 14.39 0.89
CA ASP A 19 10.97 14.47 2.27
C ASP A 19 9.85 14.09 3.25
N PHE A 20 10.18 13.18 4.17
CA PHE A 20 9.30 12.70 5.25
C PHE A 20 9.95 12.91 6.64
N GLY A 21 11.01 13.73 6.71
CA GLY A 21 11.79 13.96 7.92
C GLY A 21 12.37 12.66 8.47
N VAL A 22 12.08 12.37 9.73
CA VAL A 22 12.58 11.17 10.43
C VAL A 22 11.88 9.86 10.00
N GLN A 23 10.79 9.95 9.24
CA GLN A 23 10.00 8.79 8.85
C GLN A 23 10.51 8.22 7.53
N LEU A 24 11.47 7.30 7.63
CA LEU A 24 12.07 6.65 6.47
C LEU A 24 11.03 5.90 5.63
N CYS A 25 11.15 6.04 4.31
CA CYS A 25 10.43 5.20 3.36
C CYS A 25 11.23 3.94 3.09
N VAL A 26 10.49 2.85 2.87
CA VAL A 26 11.06 1.60 2.37
C VAL A 26 11.77 1.86 1.03
N ASN A 27 12.99 1.33 0.91
CA ASN A 27 13.77 1.33 -0.32
C ASN A 27 13.84 -0.09 -0.91
N ASP A 28 14.40 -0.20 -2.12
CA ASP A 28 14.50 -1.48 -2.83
C ASP A 28 15.38 -2.48 -2.09
N GLU A 29 16.48 -2.03 -1.46
CA GLU A 29 17.36 -2.88 -0.65
C GLU A 29 16.62 -3.55 0.51
N LEU A 30 15.75 -2.81 1.21
CA LEU A 30 14.96 -3.38 2.30
C LEU A 30 13.88 -4.34 1.79
N LEU A 31 13.26 -4.05 0.64
CA LEU A 31 12.32 -4.98 0.02
C LEU A 31 13.01 -6.28 -0.40
N ASP A 32 14.19 -6.20 -1.02
CA ASP A 32 15.01 -7.34 -1.39
C ASP A 32 15.41 -8.15 -0.16
N TYR A 33 15.83 -7.49 0.92
CA TYR A 33 16.12 -8.16 2.18
C TYR A 33 14.89 -8.93 2.70
N CYS A 34 13.71 -8.32 2.71
CA CYS A 34 12.47 -8.99 3.13
C CYS A 34 12.04 -10.14 2.20
N ARG A 35 12.41 -10.09 0.91
CA ARG A 35 12.12 -11.20 -0.03
C ARG A 35 12.98 -12.43 0.29
N VAL A 36 14.23 -12.21 0.67
CA VAL A 36 15.20 -13.30 0.96
C VAL A 36 15.01 -13.85 2.38
N HIS A 37 14.62 -13.01 3.34
CA HIS A 37 14.47 -13.36 4.75
C HIS A 37 13.00 -13.48 5.17
N ALA A 38 12.41 -14.67 4.97
CA ALA A 38 11.01 -14.92 5.30
C ALA A 38 10.66 -14.79 6.80
N ASP A 39 11.66 -14.82 7.68
CA ASP A 39 11.55 -14.60 9.12
C ASP A 39 11.57 -13.12 9.53
N PHE A 40 11.77 -12.21 8.56
CA PHE A 40 11.82 -10.77 8.77
C PHE A 40 10.64 -10.07 8.10
N SER A 41 9.81 -9.39 8.88
CA SER A 41 8.58 -8.75 8.39
C SER A 41 8.71 -7.23 8.28
N LEU A 42 8.25 -6.69 7.16
CA LEU A 42 8.03 -5.25 7.00
C LEU A 42 6.64 -4.88 7.52
N LEU A 43 6.58 -3.94 8.47
CA LEU A 43 5.37 -3.31 8.95
C LEU A 43 5.17 -1.96 8.23
N ALA A 44 4.15 -1.86 7.37
CA ALA A 44 3.91 -0.63 6.61
C ALA A 44 3.25 0.43 7.49
N TYR A 45 3.96 1.54 7.70
CA TYR A 45 3.42 2.75 8.31
C TYR A 45 2.78 3.65 7.26
N SER A 46 1.64 4.26 7.61
CA SER A 46 0.82 5.11 6.72
C SER A 46 0.38 4.43 5.40
N PRO A 47 -0.06 3.16 5.41
CA PRO A 47 -0.33 2.40 4.18
C PRO A 47 -1.46 2.99 3.33
N LEU A 48 -2.45 3.62 3.98
CA LEU A 48 -3.63 4.18 3.32
C LEU A 48 -3.57 5.70 3.10
N LEU A 49 -2.48 6.38 3.46
CA LEU A 49 -2.32 7.83 3.27
C LEU A 49 -3.53 8.63 3.80
N SER A 50 -3.94 8.35 5.04
CA SER A 50 -5.14 8.94 5.69
C SER A 50 -6.48 8.61 5.01
N GLY A 51 -6.50 7.55 4.20
CA GLY A 51 -7.67 7.07 3.46
C GLY A 51 -7.89 7.77 2.12
N SER A 52 -6.94 8.58 1.65
CA SER A 52 -7.01 9.35 0.40
C SER A 52 -7.19 8.49 -0.86
N TYR A 53 -6.98 7.17 -0.77
CA TYR A 53 -7.36 6.25 -1.84
C TYR A 53 -8.86 6.13 -2.03
N THR A 54 -9.70 6.35 -1.03
CA THR A 54 -11.15 6.14 -1.13
C THR A 54 -11.94 7.41 -0.80
N ARG A 55 -11.43 8.20 0.14
CA ARG A 55 -12.05 9.43 0.63
C ARG A 55 -11.87 10.57 -0.37
N ASN A 56 -12.98 11.20 -0.73
CA ASN A 56 -12.98 12.40 -1.59
C ASN A 56 -12.69 13.69 -0.80
N ASP A 57 -12.75 13.65 0.54
CA ASP A 57 -12.51 14.78 1.44
C ASP A 57 -11.05 14.88 1.92
N VAL A 58 -10.16 14.02 1.39
CA VAL A 58 -8.74 14.00 1.74
C VAL A 58 -7.92 14.03 0.46
N GLU A 59 -7.13 15.09 0.30
CA GLU A 59 -6.17 15.18 -0.79
C GLU A 59 -5.00 14.19 -0.61
N LEU A 60 -4.47 13.73 -1.74
CA LEU A 60 -3.23 12.95 -1.73
C LEU A 60 -2.09 13.83 -1.22
N PRO A 61 -1.26 13.34 -0.27
CA PRO A 61 -0.10 14.11 0.18
C PRO A 61 0.82 14.41 -1.00
N ALA A 62 1.32 15.65 -1.11
CA ALA A 62 2.13 16.11 -2.24
C ALA A 62 3.42 15.29 -2.47
N GLN A 63 3.89 14.56 -1.45
CA GLN A 63 5.00 13.61 -1.55
C GLN A 63 4.67 12.39 -2.42
N TYR A 64 3.40 12.04 -2.61
CA TYR A 64 2.94 10.89 -3.41
C TYR A 64 2.34 11.31 -4.76
N VAL A 65 2.48 12.59 -5.12
CA VAL A 65 2.08 13.12 -6.44
C VAL A 65 3.34 13.20 -7.30
N GLY A 66 3.56 12.15 -8.09
CA GLY A 66 4.71 11.98 -8.98
C GLY A 66 4.31 11.40 -10.34
N PRO A 67 5.28 11.05 -11.19
CA PRO A 67 5.03 10.62 -12.58
C PRO A 67 4.08 9.42 -12.68
N ASP A 68 4.26 8.41 -11.83
CA ASP A 68 3.49 7.16 -11.88
C ASP A 68 2.10 7.27 -11.25
N THR A 69 1.83 8.33 -10.47
CA THR A 69 0.67 8.41 -9.57
C THR A 69 -0.65 8.21 -10.32
N GLN A 70 -0.83 8.85 -11.47
CA GLN A 70 -2.06 8.75 -12.25
C GLN A 70 -2.29 7.31 -12.75
N ARG A 71 -1.26 6.69 -13.35
CA ARG A 71 -1.38 5.32 -13.86
C ARG A 71 -1.65 4.32 -12.74
N ARG A 72 -0.97 4.47 -11.60
CA ARG A 72 -1.18 3.63 -10.41
C ARG A 72 -2.61 3.75 -9.88
N LEU A 73 -3.15 4.96 -9.76
CA LEU A 73 -4.53 5.18 -9.33
C LEU A 73 -5.54 4.57 -10.30
N GLN A 74 -5.30 4.68 -11.61
CA GLN A 74 -6.17 4.09 -12.61
C GLN A 74 -6.24 2.56 -12.46
N VAL A 75 -5.08 1.88 -12.41
CA VAL A 75 -5.04 0.42 -12.22
C VAL A 75 -5.66 0.01 -10.89
N LEU A 76 -5.44 0.79 -9.82
CA LEU A 76 -6.06 0.54 -8.53
C LEU A 76 -7.59 0.63 -8.60
N THR A 77 -8.14 1.60 -9.34
CA THR A 77 -9.58 1.72 -9.57
C THR A 77 -10.09 0.52 -10.38
N GLU A 78 -9.44 0.16 -11.48
CA GLU A 78 -9.84 -1.00 -12.31
C GLU A 78 -9.89 -2.29 -11.48
N VAL A 79 -8.84 -2.58 -10.70
CA VAL A 79 -8.81 -3.79 -9.86
C VAL A 79 -9.85 -3.72 -8.75
N ALA A 80 -10.07 -2.56 -8.14
CA ALA A 80 -11.10 -2.38 -7.12
C ALA A 80 -12.52 -2.63 -7.66
N GLU A 81 -12.81 -2.21 -8.89
CA GLU A 81 -14.06 -2.50 -9.58
C GLU A 81 -14.20 -4.00 -9.88
N GLU A 82 -13.13 -4.64 -10.39
CA GLU A 82 -13.13 -6.08 -10.71
C GLU A 82 -13.39 -6.98 -9.49
N VAL A 83 -12.91 -6.58 -8.30
CA VAL A 83 -13.08 -7.36 -7.06
C VAL A 83 -14.20 -6.83 -6.16
N GLU A 84 -15.00 -5.88 -6.65
CA GLU A 84 -16.11 -5.26 -5.94
C GLU A 84 -15.73 -4.74 -4.53
N ALA A 85 -14.56 -4.10 -4.42
CA ALA A 85 -13.97 -3.68 -3.17
C ALA A 85 -13.59 -2.19 -3.17
N THR A 86 -13.31 -1.62 -1.99
CA THR A 86 -12.76 -0.25 -1.93
C THR A 86 -11.28 -0.24 -2.34
N ARG A 87 -10.81 0.90 -2.85
CA ARG A 87 -9.39 1.09 -3.17
C ARG A 87 -8.50 0.91 -1.94
N ASN A 88 -8.96 1.28 -0.74
CA ASN A 88 -8.24 0.98 0.51
C ASN A 88 -8.10 -0.53 0.73
N GLN A 89 -9.18 -1.29 0.53
CA GLN A 89 -9.16 -2.74 0.70
C GLN A 89 -8.18 -3.40 -0.27
N VAL A 90 -8.17 -2.99 -1.54
CA VAL A 90 -7.21 -3.49 -2.53
C VAL A 90 -5.78 -3.16 -2.15
N VAL A 91 -5.48 -1.94 -1.66
CA VAL A 91 -4.13 -1.58 -1.20
C VAL A 91 -3.67 -2.47 -0.03
N LEU A 92 -4.54 -2.72 0.95
CA LEU A 92 -4.22 -3.59 2.08
C LEU A 92 -4.03 -5.05 1.64
N ALA A 93 -4.91 -5.56 0.79
CA ALA A 93 -4.84 -6.91 0.23
C ALA A 93 -3.56 -7.11 -0.61
N TRP A 94 -3.21 -6.12 -1.42
CA TRP A 94 -1.99 -6.10 -2.23
C TRP A 94 -0.73 -6.21 -1.36
N MET A 95 -0.65 -5.52 -0.21
CA MET A 95 0.47 -5.66 0.72
C MET A 95 0.52 -7.06 1.35
N LEU A 96 -0.63 -7.58 1.77
CA LEU A 96 -0.74 -8.86 2.47
C LEU A 96 -0.45 -10.07 1.57
N GLN A 97 -0.70 -9.94 0.27
CA GLN A 97 -0.59 -11.00 -0.74
C GLN A 97 0.64 -10.81 -1.66
N GLY A 98 1.30 -9.66 -1.59
CA GLY A 98 2.48 -9.33 -2.39
C GLY A 98 3.75 -10.07 -2.00
N SER A 99 4.80 -9.87 -2.81
CA SER A 99 6.15 -10.40 -2.58
C SER A 99 7.19 -9.25 -2.63
N PRO A 100 7.79 -8.85 -1.50
CA PRO A 100 7.69 -9.48 -0.19
C PRO A 100 6.32 -9.24 0.45
N ARG A 101 5.93 -10.11 1.38
CA ARG A 101 4.73 -9.91 2.18
C ARG A 101 4.93 -8.74 3.14
N VAL A 102 4.02 -7.77 3.11
CA VAL A 102 4.06 -6.59 3.98
C VAL A 102 2.84 -6.57 4.88
N ILE A 103 3.03 -6.33 6.17
CA ILE A 103 1.94 -6.24 7.15
C ILE A 103 1.54 -4.76 7.30
N PRO A 104 0.37 -4.34 6.80
CA PRO A 104 -0.07 -2.96 6.94
C PRO A 104 -0.50 -2.64 8.37
N ILE A 105 0.00 -1.52 8.91
CA ILE A 105 -0.54 -0.94 10.15
C ILE A 105 -1.74 -0.08 9.77
N SER A 106 -2.92 -0.64 9.94
CA SER A 106 -4.19 0.04 9.68
C SER A 106 -4.77 0.60 10.97
N ALA A 107 -5.15 1.87 10.94
CA ALA A 107 -5.86 2.55 12.03
C ALA A 107 -7.17 3.13 11.49
N ALA A 108 -8.19 3.16 12.35
CA ALA A 108 -9.50 3.69 12.03
C ALA A 108 -10.01 4.52 13.22
N SER A 109 -10.57 5.70 12.92
CA SER A 109 -11.18 6.55 13.95
C SER A 109 -12.70 6.33 14.06
N LYS A 110 -13.28 5.56 13.13
CA LYS A 110 -14.70 5.21 13.08
C LYS A 110 -14.86 3.71 12.86
N SER A 111 -15.95 3.13 13.38
CA SER A 111 -16.19 1.69 13.29
C SER A 111 -16.38 1.21 11.85
N GLU A 112 -16.93 2.06 10.99
CA GLU A 112 -17.16 1.80 9.57
C GLU A 112 -15.84 1.66 8.82
N GLN A 113 -14.87 2.53 9.12
CA GLN A 113 -13.52 2.47 8.55
C GLN A 113 -12.79 1.20 9.00
N LEU A 114 -12.98 0.78 10.26
CA LEU A 114 -12.41 -0.47 10.75
C LEU A 114 -12.99 -1.67 10.00
N ARG A 115 -14.33 -1.72 9.82
CA ARG A 115 -14.99 -2.79 9.05
C ARG A 115 -14.53 -2.81 7.60
N GLU A 116 -14.44 -1.64 6.96
CA GLU A 116 -13.89 -1.51 5.59
C GLU A 116 -12.48 -2.11 5.52
N ASN A 117 -11.58 -1.67 6.39
CA ASN A 117 -10.19 -2.13 6.41
C ASN A 117 -10.07 -3.65 6.65
N LEU A 118 -10.88 -4.21 7.56
CA LEU A 118 -10.91 -5.66 7.83
C LEU A 118 -11.42 -6.47 6.63
N GLY A 119 -12.30 -5.91 5.80
CA GLY A 119 -12.76 -6.57 4.57
C GLY A 119 -11.63 -6.90 3.59
N ALA A 120 -10.48 -6.24 3.69
CA ALA A 120 -9.30 -6.58 2.90
C ALA A 120 -8.78 -8.02 3.13
N LEU A 121 -9.08 -8.61 4.31
CA LEU A 121 -8.65 -9.97 4.66
C LEU A 121 -9.42 -11.04 3.86
N GLU A 122 -10.63 -10.71 3.40
CA GLU A 122 -11.49 -11.59 2.61
C GLU A 122 -11.15 -11.54 1.11
N LEU A 123 -10.43 -10.49 0.66
CA LEU A 123 -10.07 -10.36 -0.75
C LEU A 123 -9.01 -11.38 -1.17
N ARG A 124 -9.13 -11.88 -2.40
CA ARG A 124 -8.12 -12.69 -3.07
C ARG A 124 -7.83 -12.05 -4.42
N LEU A 125 -6.68 -11.38 -4.52
CA LEU A 125 -6.24 -10.79 -5.78
C LEU A 125 -5.62 -11.88 -6.64
N SER A 126 -6.00 -11.93 -7.91
CA SER A 126 -5.37 -12.87 -8.85
C SER A 126 -3.90 -12.51 -9.08
N ALA A 127 -3.11 -13.46 -9.57
CA ALA A 127 -1.72 -13.19 -9.94
C ALA A 127 -1.62 -12.08 -11.01
N GLU A 128 -2.57 -12.04 -11.95
CA GLU A 128 -2.66 -11.00 -12.98
C GLU A 128 -2.99 -9.62 -12.40
N GLN A 129 -3.89 -9.55 -11.42
CA GLN A 129 -4.23 -8.30 -10.73
C GLN A 129 -3.04 -7.77 -9.92
N LEU A 130 -2.34 -8.65 -9.18
CA LEU A 130 -1.13 -8.30 -8.47
C LEU A 130 -0.04 -7.78 -9.43
N GLU A 131 0.14 -8.44 -10.57
CA GLU A 131 1.13 -8.03 -11.56
C GLU A 131 0.80 -6.67 -12.17
N ARG A 132 -0.47 -6.43 -12.53
CA ARG A 132 -0.94 -5.12 -13.01
C ARG A 132 -0.66 -4.02 -11.99
N LEU A 133 -0.97 -4.25 -10.71
CA LEU A 133 -0.69 -3.30 -9.62
C LEU A 133 0.81 -3.03 -9.43
N ASN A 134 1.65 -4.05 -9.59
CA ASN A 134 3.10 -3.94 -9.47
C ASN A 134 3.72 -3.17 -10.65
N ALA A 135 3.30 -3.49 -11.86
CA ALA A 135 3.82 -2.95 -13.11
C ALA A 135 3.31 -1.53 -13.45
N ALA A 136 2.32 -1.01 -12.72
CA ALA A 136 1.80 0.33 -12.95
C ALA A 136 2.87 1.42 -12.71
N SER A 137 3.37 2.00 -13.81
CA SER A 137 4.31 3.14 -13.85
C SER A 137 3.92 4.10 -14.99
N ALA A 138 4.57 5.27 -15.06
CA ALA A 138 4.49 6.17 -16.21
C ALA A 138 5.01 5.53 -17.52
#